data_AF-A0A814PHZ0-F1
#
_entry.id   AF-A0A814PHZ0-F1
#
_cell.length_a   1.000
_cell.length_b   1.000
_cell.length_c   1.000
_cell.angle_alpha   90.00
_cell.angle_beta   90.00
_cell.angle_gamma   90.00
#
_symmetry.space_group_name_H-M   'P 1'
#
loop_
_entity.id
_entity.type
_entity.pdbx_description
1 polymer ?
#
loop_
_entity_poly.entity_id
_entity_poly.type
_entity_poly.pdbx_seq_one_letter_code
_entity_poly.pdbx_strand_id
1 'polypeptide(L)'
;MEEVDELNLCSICNKVLASRFCIGCKKYFCLKDFKQHEQQLLIKFNNEIVRSHDEILDQIKKLEKPNYLSLDLFAQIERWKKTTISKVEKAAEKAHHELTELIGKKQISIAKEFEPITKEIRFLREQGNFVETNVDRLKQKINQVKQKLEQLLPKDTNKAIIVDNNYINWNQLIYIREERENLIPYEIEVTTSDEQNSGTTQYGWIIIEGTENRSEKFYMRNTPRNNILQDGQTNTFTFNCRPLGELRRIILGHEERREYSLRTYKEREAKWHVSHITITDPSTSTIYKFPIKRWIHINNKGDVFNYTDEQENAVEQEYIRQAIKYKIIVHTGDVFSASTDANVSIILYGTLGHTGIRRLKKKDQKLFRRGQIDEFIITCLDLGQLNKLHIEHDDTSFTPDWFLAKVEVVNMETNETVVFPCNRWLGKKHDDHQIHRDLVPMDDS
;
A
#
# COMPACT_ATOMS: atom_id res chain seq x y z
N MET A 1 54.58 53.29 -38.16
CA MET A 1 55.25 53.01 -36.89
C MET A 1 54.92 51.56 -36.58
N GLU A 2 55.93 50.70 -36.68
CA GLU A 2 55.85 49.25 -36.55
C GLU A 2 55.33 48.85 -35.17
N GLU A 3 54.55 47.77 -35.08
CA GLU A 3 54.37 46.95 -33.87
C GLU A 3 53.82 45.58 -34.34
N VAL A 4 54.70 44.75 -34.91
CA VAL A 4 55.34 43.57 -34.30
C VAL A 4 54.35 42.42 -34.14
N ASP A 5 54.49 41.43 -35.04
CA ASP A 5 53.92 40.09 -34.91
C ASP A 5 54.08 39.60 -33.45
N GLU A 6 52.98 39.30 -32.76
CA GLU A 6 53.04 38.56 -31.50
C GLU A 6 53.64 37.18 -31.78
N LEU A 7 54.96 37.11 -31.63
CA LEU A 7 55.71 35.88 -31.77
C LEU A 7 55.10 34.86 -30.79
N ASN A 8 54.62 33.72 -31.30
CA ASN A 8 54.01 32.65 -30.49
C ASN A 8 55.06 32.03 -29.54
N LEU A 9 55.35 32.71 -28.44
CA LEU A 9 56.39 32.40 -27.47
C LEU A 9 55.95 31.23 -26.60
N CYS A 10 56.88 30.31 -26.35
CA CYS A 10 56.65 29.25 -25.38
C CYS A 10 56.41 29.84 -23.98
N SER A 11 55.30 29.47 -23.35
CA SER A 11 54.92 29.94 -22.00
C SER A 11 55.85 29.47 -20.88
N ILE A 12 56.85 28.61 -21.17
CA ILE A 12 57.84 28.13 -20.20
C ILE A 12 59.22 28.72 -20.49
N CYS A 13 59.75 28.58 -21.71
CA CYS A 13 61.11 29.03 -22.02
C CYS A 13 61.20 30.37 -22.79
N ASN A 14 60.06 30.96 -23.14
CA ASN A 14 59.94 32.26 -23.83
C ASN A 14 60.75 32.35 -25.14
N LYS A 15 60.92 31.24 -25.86
CA LYS A 15 61.55 31.17 -27.18
C LYS A 15 60.52 31.12 -28.29
N VAL A 16 60.81 31.78 -29.41
CA VAL A 16 60.00 31.76 -30.63
C VAL A 16 60.40 30.57 -31.49
N LEU A 17 59.66 29.47 -31.38
CA LEU A 17 59.83 28.28 -32.21
C LEU A 17 58.45 27.61 -32.34
N ALA A 18 58.21 26.95 -33.49
CA ALA A 18 56.96 26.24 -33.84
C ALA A 18 56.24 25.68 -32.60
N SER A 19 55.25 26.43 -32.12
CA SER A 19 54.66 26.24 -30.81
C SER A 19 53.30 25.56 -30.95
N ARG A 20 53.06 24.56 -30.09
CA ARG A 20 51.78 23.87 -29.98
C ARG A 20 50.90 24.60 -28.97
N PHE A 21 49.66 24.86 -29.37
CA PHE A 21 48.67 25.47 -28.51
C PHE A 21 47.90 24.41 -27.73
N CYS A 22 47.86 24.53 -26.40
CA CYS A 22 47.01 23.70 -25.56
C CYS A 22 45.66 24.41 -25.36
N ILE A 23 44.57 23.82 -25.86
CA ILE A 23 43.21 24.38 -25.74
C ILE A 23 42.76 24.45 -24.28
N GLY A 24 43.17 23.49 -23.44
CA GLY A 24 42.77 23.40 -22.04
C GLY A 24 43.30 24.54 -21.18
N CYS A 25 44.59 24.87 -21.29
CA CYS A 25 45.21 25.94 -20.50
C CYS A 25 45.44 27.25 -21.29
N LYS A 26 45.05 27.28 -22.58
CA LYS A 26 45.16 28.41 -23.52
C LYS A 26 46.57 29.01 -23.61
N LYS A 27 47.59 28.15 -23.63
CA LYS A 27 49.02 28.52 -23.68
C LYS A 27 49.74 27.86 -24.85
N TYR A 28 50.73 28.56 -25.39
CA TYR A 28 51.64 28.05 -26.42
C TYR A 28 52.89 27.45 -25.78
N PHE A 29 53.32 26.29 -26.26
CA PHE A 29 54.52 25.61 -25.77
C PHE A 29 55.41 25.21 -26.94
N CYS A 30 56.73 25.30 -26.79
CA CYS A 30 57.63 24.67 -27.75
C CYS A 30 57.53 23.14 -27.64
N LEU A 31 57.97 22.41 -28.67
CA LEU A 31 57.90 20.93 -28.70
C LEU A 31 58.49 20.23 -27.46
N LYS A 32 59.56 20.79 -26.88
CA LYS A 32 60.21 20.23 -25.68
C LYS A 32 59.36 20.45 -24.43
N ASP A 33 58.85 21.67 -24.25
CA ASP A 33 58.09 22.06 -23.06
C ASP A 33 56.65 21.55 -23.12
N PHE A 34 56.11 21.33 -24.32
CA PHE A 34 54.83 20.65 -24.49
C PHE A 34 54.88 19.20 -23.99
N LYS A 35 56.00 18.48 -24.22
CA LYS A 35 56.19 17.15 -23.63
C LYS A 35 56.24 17.18 -22.10
N GLN A 36 56.82 18.22 -21.50
CA GLN A 36 56.78 18.40 -20.04
C GLN A 36 55.36 18.69 -19.55
N HIS A 37 54.59 19.49 -20.28
CA HIS A 37 53.19 19.74 -19.98
C HIS A 37 52.33 18.47 -20.08
N GLU A 38 52.53 17.66 -21.12
CA GLU A 38 51.88 16.35 -21.27
C GLU A 38 52.25 15.39 -20.14
N GLN A 39 53.51 15.37 -19.69
CA GLN A 39 53.94 14.58 -18.54
C GLN A 39 53.25 15.03 -17.24
N GLN A 40 53.09 16.34 -17.02
CA GLN A 40 52.35 16.85 -15.86
C GLN A 40 50.87 16.46 -15.91
N LEU A 41 50.23 16.52 -17.09
CA LEU A 41 48.86 16.07 -17.29
C LEU A 41 48.72 14.56 -17.06
N LEU A 42 49.70 13.77 -17.49
CA LEU A 42 49.73 12.32 -17.25
C LEU A 42 49.83 12.00 -15.75
N ILE A 43 50.67 12.74 -15.01
CA ILE A 43 50.76 12.60 -13.55
C ILE A 43 49.40 12.93 -12.91
N LYS A 44 48.76 14.02 -13.35
CA LYS A 44 47.44 14.41 -12.84
C LYS A 44 46.36 13.38 -13.17
N PHE A 45 46.35 12.85 -14.39
CA PHE A 45 45.44 11.80 -14.83
C PHE A 45 45.60 10.53 -13.98
N ASN A 46 46.85 10.10 -13.73
CA ASN A 46 47.10 8.92 -12.91
C ASN A 46 46.70 9.14 -11.44
N ASN A 47 47.01 10.30 -10.87
CA ASN A 47 46.74 10.57 -9.46
C ASN A 47 45.27 10.87 -9.16
N GLU A 48 44.54 11.52 -10.06
CA GLU A 48 43.16 11.92 -9.82
C GLU A 48 42.18 10.94 -10.45
N ILE A 49 42.38 10.54 -11.70
CA ILE A 49 41.42 9.73 -12.45
C ILE A 49 41.67 8.23 -12.22
N VAL A 50 42.88 7.75 -12.49
CA VAL A 50 43.20 6.31 -12.38
C VAL A 50 43.07 5.86 -10.93
N ARG A 51 43.59 6.62 -9.98
CA ARG A 51 43.44 6.32 -8.56
C ARG A 51 41.97 6.28 -8.11
N SER A 52 41.15 7.26 -8.47
CA SER A 52 39.72 7.26 -8.11
C SER A 52 38.98 6.09 -8.76
N HIS A 53 39.31 5.77 -10.01
CA HIS A 53 38.77 4.61 -10.70
C HIS A 53 39.14 3.30 -9.99
N ASP A 54 40.40 3.13 -9.60
CA ASP A 54 40.87 1.93 -8.92
C ASP A 54 40.29 1.82 -7.49
N GLU A 55 40.11 2.94 -6.79
CA GLU A 55 39.40 2.99 -5.50
C GLU A 55 37.93 2.58 -5.65
N ILE A 56 37.24 3.03 -6.70
CA ILE A 56 35.87 2.60 -7.01
C ILE A 56 35.83 1.11 -7.38
N LEU A 57 36.78 0.61 -8.17
CA LEU A 57 36.87 -0.82 -8.48
C LEU A 57 37.13 -1.68 -7.24
N ASP A 58 37.95 -1.21 -6.29
CA ASP A 58 38.16 -1.89 -5.02
C ASP A 58 36.89 -1.89 -4.15
N GLN A 59 36.14 -0.79 -4.14
CA GLN A 59 34.82 -0.73 -3.50
C GLN A 59 33.83 -1.70 -4.15
N ILE A 60 33.79 -1.78 -5.48
CA ILE A 60 32.95 -2.74 -6.22
C ILE A 60 33.37 -4.19 -5.91
N LYS A 61 34.67 -4.51 -5.90
CA LYS A 61 35.17 -5.85 -5.55
C LYS A 61 34.89 -6.23 -4.10
N LYS A 62 34.87 -5.27 -3.17
CA LYS A 62 34.41 -5.48 -1.78
C LYS A 62 32.91 -5.79 -1.73
N LEU A 63 32.11 -5.23 -2.64
CA LEU A 63 30.70 -5.57 -2.80
C LEU A 63 30.49 -6.95 -3.46
N GLU A 64 31.41 -7.43 -4.30
CA GLU A 64 31.34 -8.76 -4.94
C GLU A 64 31.55 -9.95 -3.97
N LYS A 65 31.99 -9.70 -2.72
CA LYS A 65 31.92 -10.68 -1.64
C LYS A 65 30.95 -10.23 -0.54
N PRO A 66 29.63 -10.15 -0.79
CA PRO A 66 28.70 -10.01 0.30
C PRO A 66 28.86 -11.23 1.20
N ASN A 67 29.06 -11.01 2.48
CA ASN A 67 28.83 -12.05 3.47
C ASN A 67 27.32 -12.31 3.49
N TYR A 68 26.84 -13.16 2.57
CA TYR A 68 25.40 -13.38 2.27
C TYR A 68 24.56 -13.73 3.50
N LEU A 69 25.20 -14.14 4.59
CA LEU A 69 24.59 -14.46 5.88
C LEU A 69 24.21 -13.25 6.75
N SER A 70 24.67 -12.02 6.44
CA SER A 70 24.36 -10.84 7.27
C SER A 70 23.15 -10.02 6.79
N LEU A 71 22.57 -10.35 5.65
CA LEU A 71 21.35 -9.72 5.16
C LEU A 71 20.14 -10.37 5.83
N ASP A 72 19.44 -9.59 6.66
CA ASP A 72 18.25 -10.02 7.43
C ASP A 72 17.19 -10.70 6.53
N LEU A 73 17.06 -10.25 5.28
CA LEU A 73 16.15 -10.87 4.30
C LEU A 73 16.46 -12.36 4.03
N PHE A 74 17.73 -12.74 3.90
CA PHE A 74 18.09 -14.15 3.68
C PHE A 74 17.79 -14.99 4.92
N ALA A 75 18.03 -14.44 6.11
CA ALA A 75 17.67 -15.10 7.37
C ALA A 75 16.14 -15.27 7.52
N GLN A 76 15.36 -14.28 7.08
CA GLN A 76 13.89 -14.36 7.03
C GLN A 76 13.40 -15.43 6.04
N ILE A 77 14.00 -15.51 4.85
CA ILE A 77 13.68 -16.55 3.85
C ILE A 77 13.99 -17.95 4.39
N GLU A 78 15.16 -18.16 4.99
CA GLU A 78 15.51 -19.46 5.58
C GLU A 78 14.62 -19.81 6.78
N ARG A 79 14.23 -18.84 7.61
CA ARG A 79 13.28 -19.06 8.71
C ARG A 79 11.89 -19.42 8.17
N TRP A 80 11.42 -18.75 7.12
CA TRP A 80 10.14 -19.04 6.48
C TRP A 80 10.14 -20.44 5.83
N LYS A 81 11.20 -20.78 5.10
CA LYS A 81 11.40 -22.11 4.49
C LYS A 81 11.33 -23.21 5.55
N LYS A 82 12.06 -23.06 6.64
CA LYS A 82 12.05 -24.02 7.76
C LYS A 82 10.66 -24.16 8.39
N THR A 83 9.96 -23.04 8.57
CA THR A 83 8.60 -23.02 9.15
C THR A 83 7.58 -23.71 8.23
N THR A 84 7.68 -23.46 6.92
CA THR A 84 6.76 -24.02 5.91
C THR A 84 6.95 -25.53 5.77
N ILE A 85 8.20 -26.00 5.67
CA ILE A 85 8.50 -27.45 5.66
C ILE A 85 7.92 -28.12 6.90
N SER A 86 8.16 -27.55 8.09
CA SER A 86 7.64 -28.11 9.35
C SER A 86 6.11 -28.17 9.40
N LYS A 87 5.41 -27.17 8.85
CA LYS A 87 3.93 -27.20 8.78
C LYS A 87 3.42 -28.30 7.86
N VAL A 88 4.08 -28.50 6.72
CA VAL A 88 3.73 -29.56 5.76
C VAL A 88 3.99 -30.94 6.37
N GLU A 89 5.13 -31.14 7.01
CA GLU A 89 5.46 -32.39 7.71
C GLU A 89 4.43 -32.73 8.79
N LYS A 90 4.07 -31.76 9.64
CA LYS A 90 3.03 -31.97 10.67
C LYS A 90 1.66 -32.31 10.09
N ALA A 91 1.27 -31.67 8.99
CA ALA A 91 0.00 -31.97 8.33
C ALA A 91 0.00 -33.39 7.74
N ALA A 92 1.12 -33.80 7.12
CA ALA A 92 1.29 -35.14 6.58
C ALA A 92 1.27 -36.21 7.70
N GLU A 93 1.98 -35.97 8.81
CA GLU A 93 1.98 -36.86 9.98
C GLU A 93 0.57 -37.01 10.57
N LYS A 94 -0.18 -35.91 10.69
CA LYS A 94 -1.56 -35.94 11.17
C LYS A 94 -2.46 -36.78 10.26
N ALA A 95 -2.37 -36.59 8.95
CA ALA A 95 -3.13 -37.38 7.98
C ALA A 95 -2.75 -38.87 8.03
N HIS A 96 -1.46 -39.19 8.17
CA HIS A 96 -0.98 -40.56 8.37
C HIS A 96 -1.56 -41.18 9.64
N HIS A 97 -1.58 -40.44 10.74
CA HIS A 97 -2.11 -40.91 12.02
C HIS A 97 -3.62 -41.18 11.95
N GLU A 98 -4.40 -40.25 11.39
CA GLU A 98 -5.85 -40.41 11.20
C GLU A 98 -6.18 -41.63 10.31
N LEU A 99 -5.43 -41.82 9.22
CA LEU A 99 -5.60 -43.00 8.36
C LEU A 99 -5.29 -44.31 9.10
N THR A 100 -4.22 -44.33 9.89
CA THR A 100 -3.81 -45.51 10.66
C THR A 100 -4.85 -45.87 11.73
N GLU A 101 -5.39 -44.87 12.43
CA GLU A 101 -6.48 -45.07 13.37
C GLU A 101 -7.74 -45.64 12.71
N LEU A 102 -8.13 -45.10 11.55
CA LEU A 102 -9.32 -45.56 10.83
C LEU A 102 -9.16 -47.02 10.37
N ILE A 103 -7.98 -47.39 9.86
CA ILE A 103 -7.66 -48.77 9.50
C ILE A 103 -7.69 -49.68 10.73
N GLY A 104 -7.07 -49.26 11.84
CA GLY A 104 -7.06 -50.02 13.09
C GLY A 104 -8.45 -50.25 13.67
N LYS A 105 -9.29 -49.21 13.71
CA LYS A 105 -10.70 -49.29 14.16
C LYS A 105 -11.51 -50.29 13.31
N LYS A 106 -11.33 -50.27 11.98
CA LYS A 106 -11.99 -51.22 11.07
C LYS A 106 -11.47 -52.65 11.24
N GLN A 107 -10.16 -52.85 11.42
CA GLN A 107 -9.58 -54.18 11.70
C GLN A 107 -10.13 -54.79 13.00
N ILE A 108 -10.20 -54.00 14.08
CA ILE A 108 -10.77 -54.43 15.36
C ILE A 108 -12.26 -54.78 15.22
N SER A 109 -13.02 -53.99 14.46
CA SER A 109 -14.43 -54.25 14.19
C SER A 109 -14.64 -55.60 13.48
N ILE A 110 -13.85 -55.88 12.44
CA ILE A 110 -13.91 -57.15 11.72
C ILE A 110 -13.50 -58.33 12.61
N ALA A 111 -12.46 -58.17 13.43
CA ALA A 111 -12.03 -59.22 14.36
C ALA A 111 -13.14 -59.60 15.36
N LYS A 112 -13.88 -58.61 15.90
CA LYS A 112 -15.04 -58.85 16.78
C LYS A 112 -16.19 -59.58 16.07
N GLU A 113 -16.43 -59.31 14.80
CA GLU A 113 -17.45 -60.03 14.00
C GLU A 113 -17.05 -61.49 13.72
N PHE A 114 -15.75 -61.80 13.69
CA PHE A 114 -15.24 -63.14 13.41
C PHE A 114 -15.19 -64.06 14.66
N GLU A 115 -15.06 -63.49 15.85
CA GLU A 115 -15.04 -64.22 17.12
C GLU A 115 -16.28 -65.13 17.37
N PRO A 116 -17.53 -64.68 17.15
CA PRO A 116 -18.70 -65.54 17.32
C PRO A 116 -18.77 -66.66 16.27
N ILE A 117 -18.32 -66.42 15.03
CA ILE A 117 -18.22 -67.46 14.00
C ILE A 117 -17.24 -68.55 14.44
N THR A 118 -16.11 -68.14 15.01
CA THR A 118 -15.09 -69.07 15.55
C THR A 118 -15.65 -69.92 16.68
N LYS A 119 -16.41 -69.33 17.60
CA LYS A 119 -17.08 -70.05 18.69
C LYS A 119 -18.16 -71.02 18.18
N GLU A 120 -18.94 -70.59 17.18
CA GLU A 120 -19.99 -71.41 16.55
C GLU A 120 -19.40 -72.65 15.84
N ILE A 121 -18.29 -72.48 15.11
CA ILE A 121 -17.56 -73.59 14.47
C ILE A 121 -17.06 -74.59 15.51
N ARG A 122 -16.47 -74.10 16.61
CA ARG A 122 -15.95 -74.96 17.68
C ARG A 122 -17.06 -75.76 18.35
N PHE A 123 -18.16 -75.10 18.70
CA PHE A 123 -19.33 -75.75 19.31
C PHE A 123 -19.90 -76.86 18.41
N LEU A 124 -20.08 -76.58 17.11
CA LEU A 124 -20.59 -77.59 16.17
C LEU A 124 -19.62 -78.77 16.01
N ARG A 125 -18.30 -78.51 16.03
CA ARG A 125 -17.27 -79.58 16.02
C ARG A 125 -17.32 -80.48 17.25
N GLU A 126 -17.56 -79.91 18.42
CA GLU A 126 -17.64 -80.65 19.69
C GLU A 126 -18.93 -81.49 19.78
N GLN A 127 -20.04 -81.04 19.18
CA GLN A 127 -21.32 -81.76 19.18
C GLN A 127 -21.44 -82.85 18.08
N GLY A 128 -20.58 -82.82 17.06
CA GLY A 128 -20.49 -83.86 16.01
C GLY A 128 -21.67 -83.98 15.05
N ASN A 129 -22.74 -83.19 15.23
CA ASN A 129 -23.96 -83.24 14.42
C ASN A 129 -24.01 -82.04 13.47
N PHE A 130 -23.60 -82.24 12.22
CA PHE A 130 -23.64 -81.22 11.17
C PHE A 130 -24.79 -81.53 10.20
N VAL A 131 -25.65 -80.56 9.93
CA VAL A 131 -26.60 -80.59 8.80
C VAL A 131 -26.24 -79.52 7.77
N GLU A 132 -26.64 -79.72 6.52
CA GLU A 132 -26.27 -78.86 5.37
C GLU A 132 -26.62 -77.38 5.60
N THR A 133 -27.74 -77.12 6.28
CA THR A 133 -28.17 -75.77 6.68
C THR A 133 -27.18 -75.06 7.61
N ASN A 134 -26.48 -75.78 8.51
CA ASN A 134 -25.42 -75.19 9.34
C ASN A 134 -24.20 -74.79 8.50
N VAL A 135 -23.83 -75.64 7.54
CA VAL A 135 -22.67 -75.42 6.67
C VAL A 135 -22.90 -74.23 5.75
N ASP A 136 -24.08 -74.14 5.13
CA ASP A 136 -24.41 -73.05 4.22
C ASP A 136 -24.54 -71.70 4.95
N ARG A 137 -25.11 -71.70 6.16
CA ARG A 137 -25.17 -70.49 7.01
C ARG A 137 -23.77 -69.99 7.37
N LEU A 138 -22.86 -70.88 7.77
CA LEU A 138 -21.49 -70.51 8.11
C LEU A 138 -20.71 -70.03 6.88
N LYS A 139 -20.89 -70.68 5.73
CA LYS A 139 -20.31 -70.23 4.45
C LYS A 139 -20.76 -68.82 4.09
N GLN A 140 -22.05 -68.50 4.25
CA GLN A 140 -22.56 -67.15 4.00
C GLN A 140 -21.95 -66.12 4.96
N LYS A 141 -21.90 -66.40 6.27
CA LYS A 141 -21.27 -65.50 7.25
C LYS A 141 -19.78 -65.27 6.97
N ILE A 142 -19.03 -66.32 6.63
CA ILE A 142 -17.61 -66.22 6.29
C ILE A 142 -17.41 -65.41 5.00
N ASN A 143 -18.24 -65.62 3.98
CA ASN A 143 -18.17 -64.84 2.73
C ASN A 143 -18.49 -63.36 2.94
N GLN A 144 -19.43 -63.03 3.82
CA GLN A 144 -19.72 -61.63 4.19
C GLN A 144 -18.51 -60.97 4.87
N VAL A 145 -17.85 -61.65 5.80
CA VAL A 145 -16.63 -61.14 6.44
C VAL A 145 -15.48 -61.02 5.43
N LYS A 146 -15.33 -62.00 4.54
CA LYS A 146 -14.34 -61.98 3.46
C LYS A 146 -14.53 -60.80 2.51
N GLN A 147 -15.76 -60.49 2.11
CA GLN A 147 -16.07 -59.32 1.29
C GLN A 147 -15.72 -58.01 2.00
N LYS A 148 -16.02 -57.89 3.30
CA LYS A 148 -15.62 -56.72 4.11
C LYS A 148 -14.10 -56.58 4.22
N LEU A 149 -13.38 -57.70 4.34
CA LEU A 149 -11.91 -57.71 4.37
C LEU A 149 -11.30 -57.30 3.02
N GLU A 150 -11.85 -57.79 1.91
CA GLU A 150 -11.44 -57.39 0.56
C GLU A 150 -11.72 -55.91 0.24
N GLN A 151 -12.66 -55.27 0.95
CA GLN A 151 -12.91 -53.83 0.86
C GLN A 151 -11.91 -52.99 1.68
N LEU A 152 -11.15 -53.60 2.60
CA LEU A 152 -10.08 -52.91 3.34
C LEU A 152 -8.75 -52.87 2.57
N LEU A 153 -8.52 -53.85 1.70
CA LEU A 153 -7.37 -53.87 0.81
C LEU A 153 -7.70 -52.99 -0.40
N PRO A 154 -6.96 -51.90 -0.65
CA PRO A 154 -7.20 -51.08 -1.83
C PRO A 154 -7.03 -51.95 -3.09
N LYS A 155 -8.10 -52.16 -3.86
CA LYS A 155 -8.04 -52.96 -5.11
C LYS A 155 -7.26 -52.26 -6.23
N ASP A 156 -6.92 -50.98 -6.09
CA ASP A 156 -6.20 -50.19 -7.09
C ASP A 156 -5.31 -49.10 -6.47
N THR A 157 -4.19 -49.44 -5.85
CA THR A 157 -3.14 -48.48 -5.47
C THR A 157 -2.08 -48.31 -6.57
N ASN A 158 -2.52 -48.09 -7.81
CA ASN A 158 -1.70 -47.40 -8.83
C ASN A 158 -2.20 -45.97 -9.10
N LYS A 159 -3.25 -45.52 -8.41
CA LYS A 159 -3.46 -44.08 -8.23
C LYS A 159 -2.86 -43.73 -6.87
N ALA A 160 -1.54 -43.52 -6.87
CA ALA A 160 -0.98 -42.60 -5.91
C ALA A 160 -1.91 -41.38 -5.87
N ILE A 161 -2.30 -40.95 -4.67
CA ILE A 161 -2.78 -39.59 -4.49
C ILE A 161 -1.55 -38.72 -4.79
N ILE A 162 -1.27 -38.54 -6.07
CA ILE A 162 -0.42 -37.46 -6.55
C ILE A 162 -1.33 -36.26 -6.30
N VAL A 163 -1.24 -35.68 -5.11
CA VAL A 163 -1.46 -34.24 -5.01
C VAL A 163 -0.43 -33.69 -5.98
N ASP A 164 -0.91 -33.28 -7.15
CA ASP A 164 -0.08 -32.75 -8.23
C ASP A 164 0.50 -31.44 -7.70
N ASN A 165 1.61 -31.55 -6.95
CA ASN A 165 2.27 -30.45 -6.27
C ASN A 165 3.01 -29.54 -7.28
N ASN A 166 2.82 -29.80 -8.58
CA ASN A 166 3.45 -29.10 -9.68
C ASN A 166 2.80 -27.74 -10.02
N TYR A 167 1.85 -27.24 -9.21
CA TYR A 167 1.26 -25.92 -9.41
C TYR A 167 1.29 -25.02 -8.17
N ILE A 168 2.27 -25.19 -7.26
CA ILE A 168 2.63 -24.06 -6.39
C ILE A 168 3.39 -23.06 -7.26
N ASN A 169 2.71 -22.00 -7.70
CA ASN A 169 3.35 -20.90 -8.41
C ASN A 169 4.23 -20.12 -7.43
N TRP A 170 5.47 -20.58 -7.24
CA TRP A 170 6.43 -19.96 -6.34
C TRP A 170 6.67 -18.48 -6.67
N ASN A 171 6.50 -18.05 -7.92
CA ASN A 171 6.62 -16.65 -8.34
C ASN A 171 5.46 -15.76 -7.86
N GLN A 172 4.32 -16.33 -7.43
CA GLN A 172 3.24 -15.58 -6.76
C GLN A 172 3.41 -15.54 -5.23
N LEU A 173 4.10 -16.52 -4.64
CA LEU A 173 4.33 -16.60 -3.19
C LEU A 173 5.63 -15.93 -2.74
N ILE A 174 6.66 -15.94 -3.60
CA ILE A 174 7.94 -15.28 -3.40
C ILE A 174 8.33 -14.64 -4.73
N TYR A 175 8.25 -13.32 -4.80
CA TYR A 175 8.91 -12.56 -5.85
C TYR A 175 9.84 -11.54 -5.20
N ILE A 176 11.09 -11.54 -5.65
CA ILE A 176 12.01 -10.46 -5.36
C ILE A 176 11.66 -9.35 -6.36
N ARG A 177 10.88 -8.38 -5.91
CA ARG A 177 10.73 -7.13 -6.66
C ARG A 177 12.01 -6.34 -6.41
N GLU A 178 12.75 -6.05 -7.48
CA GLU A 178 13.54 -4.82 -7.45
C GLU A 178 12.54 -3.71 -7.12
N GLU A 179 12.72 -3.01 -6.00
CA GLU A 179 11.95 -1.80 -5.72
C GLU A 179 12.22 -0.87 -6.91
N ARG A 180 11.37 -0.93 -7.94
CA ARG A 180 10.92 0.31 -8.54
C ARG A 180 10.30 1.01 -7.35
N GLU A 181 11.06 1.95 -6.81
CA GLU A 181 10.67 2.79 -5.70
C GLU A 181 9.19 3.07 -5.86
N ASN A 182 8.38 2.78 -4.83
CA ASN A 182 6.95 3.05 -4.88
C ASN A 182 6.78 4.58 -4.86
N LEU A 183 7.06 5.21 -5.99
CA LEU A 183 7.09 6.64 -6.14
C LEU A 183 5.67 7.14 -6.31
N ILE A 184 5.26 7.99 -5.40
CA ILE A 184 4.00 8.71 -5.43
C ILE A 184 4.22 10.00 -6.23
N PRO A 185 3.37 10.30 -7.23
CA PRO A 185 3.46 11.53 -8.02
C PRO A 185 2.79 12.69 -7.29
N TYR A 186 3.47 13.29 -6.31
CA TYR A 186 2.96 14.47 -5.62
C TYR A 186 2.78 15.62 -6.61
N GLU A 187 1.63 16.29 -6.53
CA GLU A 187 1.38 17.50 -7.32
C GLU A 187 1.73 18.72 -6.47
N ILE A 188 2.60 19.58 -6.97
CA ILE A 188 3.08 20.78 -6.29
C ILE A 188 2.63 21.98 -7.11
N GLU A 189 1.79 22.81 -6.52
CA GLU A 189 1.36 24.07 -7.09
C GLU A 189 2.06 25.21 -6.36
N VAL A 190 2.80 26.03 -7.11
CA VAL A 190 3.60 27.12 -6.57
C VAL A 190 3.04 28.43 -7.08
N THR A 191 2.58 29.27 -6.15
CA THR A 191 2.04 30.60 -6.46
C THR A 191 3.07 31.66 -6.11
N THR A 192 3.60 32.32 -7.14
CA THR A 192 4.40 33.54 -6.99
C THR A 192 3.47 34.70 -6.69
N SER A 193 3.87 35.60 -5.78
CA SER A 193 3.04 36.76 -5.41
C SER A 193 2.77 37.68 -6.60
N ASP A 194 1.73 38.51 -6.53
CA ASP A 194 1.41 39.55 -7.51
C ASP A 194 2.10 40.89 -7.19
N GLU A 195 2.92 40.94 -6.14
CA GLU A 195 3.77 42.09 -5.81
C GLU A 195 4.74 42.44 -6.95
N GLN A 196 5.12 43.72 -7.04
CA GLN A 196 5.99 44.20 -8.10
C GLN A 196 7.40 43.57 -8.04
N ASN A 197 7.81 42.88 -9.12
CA ASN A 197 9.08 42.15 -9.25
C ASN A 197 9.21 40.96 -8.29
N SER A 198 8.11 40.25 -8.06
CA SER A 198 8.02 39.07 -7.20
C SER A 198 8.56 37.79 -7.84
N GLY A 199 8.56 37.71 -9.17
CA GLY A 199 9.05 36.59 -9.96
C GLY A 199 10.56 36.55 -10.12
N THR A 200 11.05 35.44 -10.67
CA THR A 200 12.48 35.20 -10.89
C THR A 200 12.75 34.44 -12.19
N THR A 201 13.90 34.71 -12.79
CA THR A 201 14.47 33.99 -13.95
C THR A 201 15.43 32.87 -13.54
N GLN A 202 15.74 32.78 -12.26
CA GLN A 202 16.69 31.86 -11.64
C GLN A 202 15.99 30.56 -11.21
N TYR A 203 16.68 29.59 -10.60
CA TYR A 203 16.07 28.32 -10.21
C TYR A 203 15.50 28.37 -8.80
N GLY A 204 14.21 28.09 -8.66
CA GLY A 204 13.62 27.72 -7.38
C GLY A 204 13.79 26.23 -7.14
N TRP A 205 13.94 25.81 -5.89
CA TRP A 205 13.88 24.40 -5.53
C TRP A 205 13.17 24.18 -4.20
N ILE A 206 12.61 22.97 -4.03
CA ILE A 206 11.88 22.55 -2.83
C ILE A 206 12.38 21.18 -2.35
N ILE A 207 12.41 21.00 -1.04
CA ILE A 207 12.49 19.69 -0.37
C ILE A 207 11.29 19.59 0.57
N ILE A 208 10.63 18.45 0.56
CA ILE A 208 9.44 18.15 1.34
C ILE A 208 9.82 17.12 2.40
N GLU A 209 9.45 17.38 3.65
CA GLU A 209 9.68 16.48 4.76
C GLU A 209 8.35 16.09 5.41
N GLY A 210 8.07 14.79 5.39
CA GLY A 210 6.94 14.22 6.09
C GLY A 210 7.37 13.32 7.24
N THR A 211 6.41 12.65 7.87
CA THR A 211 6.62 11.78 9.03
C THR A 211 7.44 10.53 8.72
N GLU A 212 7.40 10.04 7.48
CA GLU A 212 8.05 8.78 7.10
C GLU A 212 9.37 9.01 6.37
N ASN A 213 9.40 9.95 5.42
CA ASN A 213 10.55 10.18 4.55
C ASN A 213 10.74 11.67 4.24
N ARG A 214 11.91 11.94 3.66
CA ARG A 214 12.31 13.25 3.13
C ARG A 214 12.53 13.14 1.63
N SER A 215 12.03 14.10 0.88
CA SER A 215 12.20 14.12 -0.56
C SER A 215 13.62 14.48 -0.99
N GLU A 216 13.97 14.11 -2.22
CA GLU A 216 15.09 14.74 -2.92
C GLU A 216 14.78 16.20 -3.25
N LYS A 217 15.82 16.96 -3.60
CA LYS A 217 15.68 18.36 -4.02
C LYS A 217 15.02 18.42 -5.40
N PHE A 218 13.79 18.92 -5.44
CA PHE A 218 13.07 19.15 -6.68
C PHE A 218 13.33 20.56 -7.21
N TYR A 219 13.80 20.65 -8.45
CA TYR A 219 14.13 21.92 -9.10
C TYR A 219 12.99 22.41 -10.00
N MET A 220 12.44 23.58 -9.69
CA MET A 220 11.54 24.34 -10.55
C MET A 220 12.38 25.08 -11.60
N ARG A 221 12.66 24.40 -12.70
CA ARG A 221 13.62 24.89 -13.71
C ARG A 221 12.97 25.87 -14.68
N ASN A 222 13.34 27.13 -14.58
CA ASN A 222 13.16 28.11 -15.65
C ASN A 222 13.98 27.72 -16.89
N THR A 223 13.42 27.94 -18.08
CA THR A 223 14.14 27.74 -19.35
C THR A 223 14.36 29.09 -20.03
N PRO A 224 15.36 29.26 -20.91
CA PRO A 224 15.62 30.56 -21.53
C PRO A 224 14.48 31.04 -22.45
N ARG A 225 13.52 30.16 -22.80
CA ARG A 225 12.32 30.50 -23.59
C ARG A 225 11.06 30.62 -22.74
N ASN A 226 11.07 30.15 -21.50
CA ASN A 226 9.91 30.14 -20.63
C ASN A 226 10.35 30.24 -19.16
N ASN A 227 10.07 31.41 -18.56
CA ASN A 227 10.19 31.60 -17.13
C ASN A 227 8.84 31.20 -16.50
N ILE A 228 8.86 30.16 -15.69
CA ILE A 228 7.72 29.53 -15.02
C ILE A 228 7.48 30.10 -13.61
N LEU A 229 8.25 31.08 -13.15
CA LEU A 229 8.08 31.72 -11.84
C LEU A 229 7.91 33.23 -12.01
N GLN A 230 6.86 33.66 -12.73
CA GLN A 230 6.59 35.09 -12.99
C GLN A 230 5.63 35.68 -11.95
N ASP A 231 5.65 37.01 -11.83
CA ASP A 231 4.76 37.78 -10.96
C ASP A 231 3.30 37.38 -11.18
N GLY A 232 2.61 37.03 -10.09
CA GLY A 232 1.19 36.67 -10.05
C GLY A 232 0.85 35.33 -10.70
N GLN A 233 1.84 34.52 -11.10
CA GLN A 233 1.59 33.22 -11.73
C GLN A 233 1.60 32.08 -10.72
N THR A 234 0.73 31.12 -11.01
CA THR A 234 0.65 29.84 -10.34
C THR A 234 1.03 28.74 -11.32
N ASN A 235 1.97 27.89 -10.91
CA ASN A 235 2.54 26.85 -11.75
C ASN A 235 2.52 25.50 -11.04
N THR A 236 2.05 24.49 -11.76
CA THR A 236 1.90 23.13 -11.25
C THR A 236 3.03 22.23 -11.74
N PHE A 237 3.53 21.39 -10.84
CA PHE A 237 4.60 20.44 -11.07
C PHE A 237 4.21 19.07 -10.54
N THR A 238 4.69 18.02 -11.20
CA THR A 238 4.57 16.65 -10.68
C THR A 238 5.95 16.18 -10.22
N PHE A 239 6.01 15.71 -8.98
CA PHE A 239 7.23 15.24 -8.34
C PHE A 239 7.05 13.82 -7.81
N ASN A 240 7.78 12.89 -8.42
CA ASN A 240 7.73 11.47 -8.07
C ASN A 240 8.72 11.20 -6.94
N CYS A 241 8.22 10.80 -5.76
CA CYS A 241 9.06 10.50 -4.60
C CYS A 241 8.48 9.36 -3.78
N ARG A 242 9.32 8.72 -2.96
CA ARG A 242 8.87 7.71 -1.99
C ARG A 242 7.78 8.29 -1.08
N PRO A 243 6.90 7.46 -0.48
CA PRO A 243 5.85 7.94 0.40
C PRO A 243 6.44 8.77 1.54
N LEU A 244 6.00 10.02 1.70
CA LEU A 244 6.52 10.96 2.69
C LEU A 244 5.74 10.87 4.01
N GLY A 245 4.55 10.25 3.99
CA GLY A 245 3.61 10.29 5.10
C GLY A 245 2.95 11.67 5.24
N GLU A 246 2.58 12.04 6.46
CA GLU A 246 1.99 13.35 6.73
C GLU A 246 3.06 14.45 6.58
N LEU A 247 2.82 15.44 5.71
CA LEU A 247 3.80 16.49 5.44
C LEU A 247 3.89 17.46 6.62
N ARG A 248 5.10 17.68 7.14
CA ARG A 248 5.36 18.50 8.34
C ARG A 248 6.09 19.79 8.04
N ARG A 249 7.00 19.75 7.07
CA ARG A 249 7.91 20.84 6.77
C ARG A 249 8.19 20.89 5.27
N ILE A 250 8.27 22.11 4.76
CA ILE A 250 8.87 22.36 3.45
C ILE A 250 10.11 23.22 3.60
N ILE A 251 11.06 22.96 2.72
CA ILE A 251 12.33 23.62 2.67
C ILE A 251 12.46 24.22 1.27
N LEU A 252 12.50 25.54 1.19
CA LEU A 252 12.60 26.26 -0.07
C LEU A 252 13.96 26.91 -0.22
N GLY A 253 14.43 26.94 -1.45
CA GLY A 253 15.63 27.70 -1.79
C GLY A 253 15.61 28.24 -3.19
N HIS A 254 16.56 29.13 -3.41
CA HIS A 254 16.74 29.89 -4.64
C HIS A 254 18.20 29.79 -5.05
N GLU A 255 18.45 29.40 -6.29
CA GLU A 255 19.79 29.06 -6.79
C GLU A 255 20.05 29.73 -8.14
N GLU A 256 21.29 30.19 -8.32
CA GLU A 256 21.74 30.87 -9.55
C GLU A 256 21.84 29.89 -10.73
N ARG A 257 21.33 30.32 -11.88
CA ARG A 257 21.52 29.64 -13.15
C ARG A 257 22.92 29.94 -13.70
N ARG A 258 23.80 28.93 -13.63
CA ARG A 258 25.23 29.02 -14.04
C ARG A 258 25.52 29.60 -15.43
N GLU A 259 24.56 29.53 -16.35
CA GLU A 259 24.68 30.08 -17.72
C GLU A 259 24.58 31.61 -17.78
N TYR A 260 24.12 32.26 -16.70
CA TYR A 260 23.95 33.72 -16.59
C TYR A 260 24.56 34.19 -15.27
N SER A 261 25.85 34.47 -15.26
CA SER A 261 26.55 34.96 -14.07
C SER A 261 25.94 36.28 -13.57
N LEU A 262 25.72 36.38 -12.27
CA LEU A 262 25.24 37.58 -11.55
C LEU A 262 26.11 38.84 -11.76
N ARG A 263 27.29 38.73 -12.38
CA ARG A 263 28.15 39.89 -12.70
C ARG A 263 27.52 40.86 -13.71
N THR A 264 26.43 40.49 -14.38
CA THR A 264 25.83 41.30 -15.48
C THR A 264 24.39 41.76 -15.23
N TYR A 265 23.74 41.36 -14.13
CA TYR A 265 22.31 41.59 -13.89
C TYR A 265 22.00 42.49 -12.68
N LYS A 266 20.85 43.18 -12.74
CA LYS A 266 20.33 44.03 -11.65
C LYS A 266 19.97 43.16 -10.44
N GLU A 267 20.34 43.58 -9.24
CA GLU A 267 20.03 42.93 -7.93
C GLU A 267 18.54 42.54 -7.72
N ARG A 268 17.64 43.10 -8.53
CA ARG A 268 16.19 42.85 -8.50
C ARG A 268 15.79 41.42 -8.89
N GLU A 269 16.63 40.70 -9.63
CA GLU A 269 16.32 39.33 -10.12
C GLU A 269 16.86 38.22 -9.20
N ALA A 270 17.61 38.59 -8.16
CA ALA A 270 18.22 37.68 -7.19
C ALA A 270 17.32 37.35 -5.98
N LYS A 271 16.03 37.67 -6.08
CA LYS A 271 15.02 37.38 -5.06
C LYS A 271 13.73 36.89 -5.69
N TRP A 272 12.99 36.05 -4.97
CA TRP A 272 11.75 35.44 -5.41
C TRP A 272 10.73 35.48 -4.27
N HIS A 273 9.57 36.09 -4.49
CA HIS A 273 8.52 36.15 -3.46
C HIS A 273 7.47 35.07 -3.65
N VAL A 274 7.45 34.10 -2.73
CA VAL A 274 6.49 33.00 -2.75
C VAL A 274 5.28 33.38 -1.91
N SER A 275 4.09 33.38 -2.53
CA SER A 275 2.83 33.64 -1.82
C SER A 275 2.44 32.42 -0.98
N HIS A 276 2.22 31.29 -1.63
CA HIS A 276 1.95 30.01 -0.99
C HIS A 276 2.35 28.87 -1.91
N ILE A 277 2.52 27.69 -1.32
CA ILE A 277 2.70 26.44 -2.05
C ILE A 277 1.62 25.46 -1.59
N THR A 278 0.98 24.80 -2.54
CA THR A 278 0.03 23.73 -2.30
C THR A 278 0.65 22.42 -2.75
N ILE A 279 0.58 21.38 -1.92
CA ILE A 279 1.08 20.04 -2.24
C ILE A 279 -0.08 19.06 -2.09
N THR A 280 -0.40 18.35 -3.15
CA THR A 280 -1.42 17.30 -3.15
C THR A 280 -0.74 15.95 -3.09
N ASP A 281 -1.03 15.19 -2.03
CA ASP A 281 -0.69 13.78 -1.93
C ASP A 281 -1.81 12.94 -2.55
N PRO A 282 -1.60 12.34 -3.74
CA PRO A 282 -2.65 11.55 -4.40
C PRO A 282 -2.96 10.23 -3.69
N SER A 283 -2.06 9.74 -2.81
CA SER A 283 -2.30 8.49 -2.09
C SER A 283 -3.32 8.65 -0.96
N THR A 284 -3.32 9.81 -0.32
CA THR A 284 -4.26 10.16 0.76
C THR A 284 -5.35 11.12 0.32
N SER A 285 -5.26 11.66 -0.91
CA SER A 285 -6.10 12.79 -1.41
C SER A 285 -6.06 14.01 -0.47
N THR A 286 -4.93 14.20 0.23
CA THR A 286 -4.73 15.31 1.16
C THR A 286 -4.05 16.46 0.45
N ILE A 287 -4.60 17.66 0.62
CA ILE A 287 -4.01 18.90 0.12
C ILE A 287 -3.36 19.65 1.30
N TYR A 288 -2.07 19.93 1.18
CA TYR A 288 -1.28 20.67 2.16
C TYR A 288 -0.98 22.06 1.62
N LYS A 289 -1.43 23.10 2.33
CA LYS A 289 -1.21 24.49 1.94
C LYS A 289 -0.22 25.17 2.87
N PHE A 290 0.87 25.68 2.31
CA PHE A 290 1.96 26.35 3.01
C PHE A 290 1.96 27.85 2.68
N PRO A 291 1.35 28.71 3.52
CA PRO A 291 1.32 30.16 3.30
C PRO A 291 2.66 30.82 3.66
N ILE A 292 3.60 30.81 2.71
CA ILE A 292 4.98 31.28 2.91
C ILE A 292 5.04 32.81 3.04
N LYS A 293 4.43 33.54 2.10
CA LYS A 293 4.35 35.02 2.03
C LYS A 293 5.68 35.72 2.33
N ARG A 294 6.77 35.25 1.72
CA ARG A 294 8.13 35.77 1.97
C ARG A 294 9.01 35.81 0.73
N TRP A 295 9.97 36.73 0.76
CA TRP A 295 11.08 36.84 -0.20
C TRP A 295 12.16 35.80 0.12
N ILE A 296 12.50 34.98 -0.87
CA ILE A 296 13.60 34.02 -0.87
C ILE A 296 14.73 34.63 -1.70
N HIS A 297 15.92 34.79 -1.11
CA HIS A 297 17.07 35.44 -1.75
C HIS A 297 18.10 34.41 -2.19
N ILE A 298 18.77 34.66 -3.33
CA ILE A 298 20.01 33.95 -3.68
C ILE A 298 21.10 34.43 -2.75
N ASN A 299 21.62 33.54 -1.91
CA ASN A 299 22.80 33.84 -1.13
C ASN A 299 23.93 32.87 -1.50
N ASN A 300 25.15 33.39 -1.73
CA ASN A 300 26.34 32.62 -2.12
C ASN A 300 26.81 31.59 -1.06
N LYS A 301 26.05 31.44 0.03
CA LYS A 301 26.25 30.46 1.12
C LYS A 301 25.15 29.40 1.21
N GLY A 302 24.15 29.44 0.32
CA GLY A 302 23.08 28.44 0.28
C GLY A 302 22.09 28.58 1.44
N ASP A 303 21.66 29.80 1.77
CA ASP A 303 20.63 29.98 2.79
C ASP A 303 19.34 29.29 2.37
N VAL A 304 18.77 28.57 3.32
CA VAL A 304 17.62 27.70 3.15
C VAL A 304 16.47 28.28 3.96
N PHE A 305 15.32 28.51 3.34
CA PHE A 305 14.12 28.87 4.07
C PHE A 305 13.43 27.61 4.56
N ASN A 306 13.45 27.39 5.88
CA ASN A 306 12.72 26.32 6.54
C ASN A 306 11.36 26.85 6.97
N TYR A 307 10.29 26.32 6.40
CA TYR A 307 8.93 26.58 6.86
C TYR A 307 8.48 25.43 7.76
N THR A 308 8.48 25.65 9.07
CA THR A 308 7.90 24.75 10.07
C THR A 308 6.57 25.30 10.56
N ASP A 309 5.58 24.43 10.71
CA ASP A 309 4.23 24.72 11.23
C ASP A 309 4.22 25.02 12.74
N GLU A 310 5.16 25.84 13.22
CA GLU A 310 5.34 26.15 14.65
C GLU A 310 4.42 27.28 15.15
N GLN A 311 3.58 27.84 14.28
CA GLN A 311 2.46 28.69 14.69
C GLN A 311 1.19 28.06 14.19
N GLU A 312 0.21 27.84 15.08
CA GLU A 312 -1.14 27.30 14.86
C GLU A 312 -1.97 28.06 13.78
N ASN A 313 -1.42 28.23 12.58
CA ASN A 313 -2.09 28.74 11.40
C ASN A 313 -2.03 27.63 10.37
N ALA A 314 -2.88 26.64 10.65
CA ALA A 314 -3.44 25.63 9.76
C ALA A 314 -2.70 25.50 8.42
N VAL A 315 -1.95 24.41 8.27
CA VAL A 315 -2.16 23.59 7.07
C VAL A 315 -3.68 23.43 6.96
N GLU A 316 -4.33 24.20 6.08
CA GLU A 316 -5.71 23.95 5.69
C GLU A 316 -5.69 22.58 5.00
N GLN A 317 -5.77 21.52 5.80
CA GLN A 317 -5.96 20.16 5.34
C GLN A 317 -7.37 20.10 4.77
N GLU A 318 -7.51 20.55 3.53
CA GLU A 318 -8.70 20.30 2.75
C GLU A 318 -8.58 18.85 2.30
N TYR A 319 -9.06 17.93 3.15
CA TYR A 319 -9.30 16.56 2.73
C TYR A 319 -10.34 16.65 1.61
N ILE A 320 -9.93 16.38 0.36
CA ILE A 320 -10.89 15.94 -0.63
C ILE A 320 -11.32 14.55 -0.19
N ARG A 321 -12.20 14.48 0.82
CA ARG A 321 -12.80 13.21 1.21
C ARG A 321 -13.64 12.80 0.01
N GLN A 322 -13.25 11.71 -0.62
CA GLN A 322 -13.97 11.19 -1.77
C GLN A 322 -15.41 10.93 -1.34
N ALA A 323 -16.36 11.35 -2.19
CA ALA A 323 -17.76 11.06 -1.95
C ALA A 323 -18.00 9.57 -2.23
N ILE A 324 -18.20 8.79 -1.19
CA ILE A 324 -18.50 7.36 -1.23
C ILE A 324 -20.01 7.15 -1.19
N LYS A 325 -20.48 6.14 -1.93
CA LYS A 325 -21.86 5.66 -1.86
C LYS A 325 -21.95 4.50 -0.88
N TYR A 326 -22.80 4.64 0.11
CA TYR A 326 -23.17 3.56 1.03
C TYR A 326 -24.58 3.07 0.67
N LYS A 327 -24.71 1.76 0.42
CA LYS A 327 -26.01 1.11 0.26
C LYS A 327 -26.50 0.65 1.62
N ILE A 328 -27.65 1.17 2.05
CA ILE A 328 -28.30 0.85 3.32
C ILE A 328 -29.41 -0.15 3.05
N ILE A 329 -29.41 -1.29 3.73
CA ILE A 329 -30.42 -2.34 3.57
C ILE A 329 -31.11 -2.51 4.93
N VAL A 330 -32.34 -2.03 5.03
CA VAL A 330 -33.13 -2.06 6.27
C VAL A 330 -34.04 -3.28 6.26
N HIS A 331 -33.96 -4.12 7.29
CA HIS A 331 -34.82 -5.28 7.48
C HIS A 331 -35.87 -4.98 8.55
N THR A 332 -37.14 -4.88 8.13
CA THR A 332 -38.25 -4.83 9.08
C THR A 332 -38.62 -6.26 9.51
N GLY A 333 -38.81 -6.50 10.80
CA GLY A 333 -39.07 -7.85 11.29
C GLY A 333 -40.42 -8.40 10.84
N ASP A 334 -40.52 -9.74 10.85
CA ASP A 334 -41.75 -10.45 10.52
C ASP A 334 -42.54 -10.81 11.80
N VAL A 335 -42.94 -9.79 12.56
CA VAL A 335 -43.81 -9.94 13.73
C VAL A 335 -45.10 -9.14 13.58
N PHE A 336 -46.14 -9.51 14.33
CA PHE A 336 -47.43 -8.83 14.25
C PHE A 336 -47.28 -7.33 14.55
N SER A 337 -47.84 -6.48 13.68
CA SER A 337 -47.76 -5.00 13.77
C SER A 337 -46.36 -4.39 13.65
N ALA A 338 -45.39 -5.10 13.04
CA ALA A 338 -44.01 -4.62 12.89
C ALA A 338 -43.81 -3.42 11.94
N SER A 339 -44.83 -3.02 11.17
CA SER A 339 -44.70 -2.00 10.12
C SER A 339 -44.87 -0.59 10.64
N THR A 340 -44.19 0.38 10.03
CA THR A 340 -44.39 1.81 10.32
C THR A 340 -44.67 2.63 9.08
N ASP A 341 -45.54 3.63 9.23
CA ASP A 341 -45.73 4.70 8.24
C ASP A 341 -45.08 6.02 8.72
N ALA A 342 -44.35 6.01 9.84
CA ALA A 342 -43.60 7.17 10.32
C ALA A 342 -42.35 7.41 9.47
N ASN A 343 -41.78 8.62 9.55
CA ASN A 343 -40.61 8.94 8.75
C ASN A 343 -39.34 8.47 9.44
N VAL A 344 -38.58 7.60 8.77
CA VAL A 344 -37.35 7.01 9.30
C VAL A 344 -36.12 7.80 8.84
N SER A 345 -35.19 8.02 9.76
CA SER A 345 -33.89 8.66 9.52
C SER A 345 -32.75 7.86 10.12
N ILE A 346 -31.56 8.02 9.54
CA ILE A 346 -30.35 7.31 9.95
C ILE A 346 -29.14 8.26 10.05
N ILE A 347 -28.20 7.93 10.93
CA ILE A 347 -26.85 8.50 10.97
C ILE A 347 -25.85 7.35 11.02
N LEU A 348 -24.93 7.28 10.06
CA LEU A 348 -23.80 6.37 10.13
C LEU A 348 -22.60 7.08 10.77
N TYR A 349 -21.89 6.37 11.64
CA TYR A 349 -20.64 6.81 12.25
C TYR A 349 -19.52 5.83 11.87
N GLY A 350 -18.37 6.39 11.49
CA GLY A 350 -17.14 5.65 11.28
C GLY A 350 -15.93 6.39 11.84
N THR A 351 -14.74 5.82 11.65
CA THR A 351 -13.49 6.36 12.17
C THR A 351 -13.14 7.75 11.62
N LEU A 352 -13.65 8.12 10.44
CA LEU A 352 -13.34 9.40 9.78
C LEU A 352 -14.47 10.44 9.86
N GLY A 353 -15.61 10.10 10.49
CA GLY A 353 -16.71 11.04 10.69
C GLY A 353 -18.10 10.40 10.68
N HIS A 354 -19.11 11.19 10.31
CA HIS A 354 -20.51 10.73 10.26
C HIS A 354 -21.29 11.35 9.09
N THR A 355 -22.38 10.70 8.68
CA THR A 355 -23.23 11.18 7.58
C THR A 355 -24.03 12.44 7.91
N GLY A 356 -24.23 12.74 9.20
CA GLY A 356 -25.37 13.55 9.66
C GLY A 356 -26.71 12.83 9.42
N ILE A 357 -27.83 13.50 9.72
CA ILE A 357 -29.17 12.93 9.58
C ILE A 357 -29.51 12.70 8.11
N ARG A 358 -29.81 11.46 7.75
CA ARG A 358 -30.22 11.05 6.40
C ARG A 358 -31.60 10.42 6.45
N ARG A 359 -32.57 11.06 5.81
CA ARG A 359 -33.95 10.54 5.75
C ARG A 359 -34.06 9.42 4.71
N LEU A 360 -34.60 8.29 5.12
CA LEU A 360 -34.78 7.13 4.26
C LEU A 360 -36.13 7.22 3.55
N LYS A 361 -36.11 7.57 2.27
CA LYS A 361 -37.33 7.76 1.46
C LYS A 361 -37.13 7.29 0.03
N LYS A 362 -38.19 6.76 -0.58
CA LYS A 362 -38.31 6.48 -2.01
C LYS A 362 -39.61 7.07 -2.52
N LYS A 363 -39.60 7.57 -3.75
CA LYS A 363 -40.83 8.02 -4.40
C LYS A 363 -41.70 6.81 -4.71
N ASP A 364 -43.00 6.96 -4.48
CA ASP A 364 -44.04 6.03 -4.92
C ASP A 364 -43.93 4.59 -4.38
N GLN A 365 -43.27 4.40 -3.23
CA GLN A 365 -43.15 3.09 -2.58
C GLN A 365 -43.58 3.16 -1.11
N LYS A 366 -44.33 2.15 -0.66
CA LYS A 366 -44.56 1.91 0.76
C LYS A 366 -43.33 1.20 1.32
N LEU A 367 -42.72 1.82 2.33
CA LEU A 367 -41.48 1.36 2.97
C LEU A 367 -41.80 0.76 4.33
N PHE A 368 -40.85 0.02 4.89
CA PHE A 368 -40.85 -0.46 6.27
C PHE A 368 -42.08 -1.30 6.65
N ARG A 369 -42.58 -2.10 5.69
CA ARG A 369 -43.68 -3.05 5.96
C ARG A 369 -43.14 -4.27 6.69
N ARG A 370 -44.01 -4.96 7.43
CA ARG A 370 -43.69 -6.22 8.10
C ARG A 370 -43.01 -7.19 7.13
N GLY A 371 -41.84 -7.71 7.52
CA GLY A 371 -41.04 -8.64 6.72
C GLY A 371 -40.39 -8.06 5.45
N GLN A 372 -40.52 -6.74 5.20
CA GLN A 372 -39.96 -6.09 4.02
C GLN A 372 -38.47 -5.76 4.21
N ILE A 373 -37.75 -5.79 3.09
CA ILE A 373 -36.38 -5.33 2.95
C ILE A 373 -36.39 -4.08 2.08
N ASP A 374 -35.84 -2.99 2.60
CA ASP A 374 -35.81 -1.69 1.92
C ASP A 374 -34.37 -1.20 1.73
N GLU A 375 -33.99 -0.94 0.48
CA GLU A 375 -32.63 -0.52 0.13
C GLU A 375 -32.52 0.97 -0.18
N PHE A 376 -31.52 1.68 0.33
CA PHE A 376 -31.30 3.11 0.08
C PHE A 376 -29.84 3.36 -0.31
N ILE A 377 -29.58 4.47 -1.01
CA ILE A 377 -28.22 4.91 -1.32
C ILE A 377 -27.99 6.26 -0.64
N ILE A 378 -26.95 6.34 0.17
CA ILE A 378 -26.48 7.58 0.79
C ILE A 378 -25.11 7.91 0.21
N THR A 379 -24.98 9.10 -0.37
CA THR A 379 -23.68 9.64 -0.78
C THR A 379 -23.17 10.59 0.30
N CYS A 380 -21.99 10.32 0.83
CA CYS A 380 -21.31 11.16 1.81
C CYS A 380 -19.80 11.05 1.67
N LEU A 381 -19.05 11.83 2.45
CA LEU A 381 -17.60 11.68 2.56
C LEU A 381 -17.26 10.28 3.10
N ASP A 382 -16.09 9.75 2.75
CA ASP A 382 -15.57 8.51 3.32
C ASP A 382 -15.61 8.56 4.86
N LEU A 383 -16.28 7.57 5.45
CA LEU A 383 -16.45 7.43 6.90
C LEU A 383 -15.38 6.52 7.51
N GLY A 384 -14.53 5.88 6.71
CA GLY A 384 -13.62 4.83 7.16
C GLY A 384 -14.37 3.62 7.69
N GLN A 385 -13.83 2.98 8.74
CA GLN A 385 -14.43 1.80 9.35
C GLN A 385 -15.68 2.20 10.16
N LEU A 386 -16.83 1.62 9.82
CA LEU A 386 -18.09 1.90 10.50
C LEU A 386 -18.10 1.28 11.90
N ASN A 387 -18.50 2.07 12.90
CA ASN A 387 -18.46 1.65 14.31
C ASN A 387 -19.78 1.87 15.06
N LYS A 388 -20.69 2.68 14.52
CA LYS A 388 -22.01 2.90 15.11
C LYS A 388 -23.03 3.32 14.05
N LEU A 389 -24.28 2.95 14.27
CA LEU A 389 -25.42 3.36 13.44
C LEU A 389 -26.55 3.84 14.35
N HIS A 390 -26.98 5.08 14.17
CA HIS A 390 -28.18 5.62 14.81
C HIS A 390 -29.35 5.54 13.84
N ILE A 391 -30.49 5.00 14.25
CA ILE A 391 -31.71 4.96 13.44
C ILE A 391 -32.93 5.33 14.29
N GLU A 392 -33.80 6.17 13.74
CA GLU A 392 -34.96 6.71 14.46
C GLU A 392 -36.17 6.91 13.54
N HIS A 393 -37.35 7.04 14.14
CA HIS A 393 -38.55 7.53 13.46
C HIS A 393 -39.14 8.77 14.16
N ASP A 394 -39.91 9.58 13.43
CA ASP A 394 -40.46 10.84 13.94
C ASP A 394 -41.81 10.74 14.68
N ASP A 395 -42.38 9.53 14.77
CA ASP A 395 -43.62 9.26 15.53
C ASP A 395 -44.88 9.97 14.99
N THR A 396 -44.84 10.42 13.73
CA THR A 396 -45.91 11.25 13.14
C THR A 396 -47.12 10.48 12.60
N SER A 397 -47.10 9.15 12.62
CA SER A 397 -48.16 8.29 12.04
C SER A 397 -49.08 7.69 13.09
N PHE A 398 -50.22 7.13 12.65
CA PHE A 398 -51.21 6.50 13.54
C PHE A 398 -50.70 5.18 14.17
N THR A 399 -49.83 4.48 13.45
CA THR A 399 -49.11 3.29 13.92
C THR A 399 -47.60 3.50 13.70
N PRO A 400 -46.96 4.28 14.58
CA PRO A 400 -45.55 4.65 14.42
C PRO A 400 -44.60 3.56 14.90
N ASP A 401 -45.07 2.68 15.80
CA ASP A 401 -44.30 1.59 16.37
C ASP A 401 -43.75 0.67 15.26
N TRP A 402 -42.46 0.38 15.31
CA TRP A 402 -41.72 -0.31 14.27
C TRP A 402 -40.84 -1.39 14.87
N PHE A 403 -40.88 -2.62 14.34
CA PHE A 403 -39.93 -3.64 14.75
C PHE A 403 -38.78 -3.73 13.74
N LEU A 404 -37.61 -3.26 14.14
CA LEU A 404 -36.39 -3.29 13.33
C LEU A 404 -35.61 -4.59 13.63
N ALA A 405 -35.40 -5.41 12.60
CA ALA A 405 -34.61 -6.63 12.75
C ALA A 405 -33.10 -6.34 12.69
N LYS A 406 -32.64 -5.72 11.61
CA LYS A 406 -31.23 -5.31 11.42
C LYS A 406 -31.12 -4.26 10.32
N VAL A 407 -29.95 -3.63 10.25
CA VAL A 407 -29.54 -2.80 9.11
C VAL A 407 -28.21 -3.31 8.58
N GLU A 408 -28.10 -3.53 7.28
CA GLU A 408 -26.82 -3.82 6.62
C GLU A 408 -26.36 -2.58 5.87
N VAL A 409 -25.07 -2.28 5.95
CA VAL A 409 -24.45 -1.15 5.27
C VAL A 409 -23.33 -1.68 4.40
N VAL A 410 -23.46 -1.47 3.09
CA VAL A 410 -22.45 -1.87 2.10
C VAL A 410 -21.72 -0.64 1.62
N ASN A 411 -20.41 -0.60 1.79
CA ASN A 411 -19.55 0.37 1.10
C ASN A 411 -19.45 -0.05 -0.37
N MET A 412 -19.99 0.76 -1.28
CA MET A 412 -20.06 0.39 -2.70
C MET A 412 -18.72 0.46 -3.43
N GLU A 413 -17.70 1.09 -2.85
CA GLU A 413 -16.35 1.14 -3.43
C GLU A 413 -15.53 -0.09 -3.03
N THR A 414 -15.59 -0.48 -1.74
CA THR A 414 -14.81 -1.63 -1.23
C THR A 414 -15.57 -2.96 -1.28
N ASN A 415 -16.90 -2.92 -1.50
CA ASN A 415 -17.84 -4.04 -1.34
C ASN A 415 -17.83 -4.68 0.08
N GLU A 416 -17.31 -3.97 1.08
CA GLU A 416 -17.37 -4.39 2.47
C GLU A 416 -18.80 -4.20 3.00
N THR A 417 -19.29 -5.20 3.73
CA THR A 417 -20.64 -5.20 4.32
C THR A 417 -20.53 -5.26 5.83
N VAL A 418 -21.14 -4.28 6.51
CA VAL A 418 -21.23 -4.23 7.97
C VAL A 418 -22.67 -4.43 8.39
N VAL A 419 -22.90 -5.36 9.33
CA VAL A 419 -24.24 -5.71 9.81
C VAL A 419 -24.45 -5.13 11.21
N PHE A 420 -25.54 -4.39 11.37
CA PHE A 420 -25.99 -3.80 12.63
C PHE A 420 -27.27 -4.51 13.11
N PRO A 421 -27.17 -5.53 13.98
CA PRO A 421 -28.33 -6.23 14.51
C PRO A 421 -29.13 -5.32 15.47
N CYS A 422 -30.46 -5.40 15.43
CA CYS A 422 -31.34 -4.64 16.31
C CYS A 422 -32.31 -5.55 17.07
N ASN A 423 -33.19 -6.26 16.36
CA ASN A 423 -34.25 -7.13 16.87
C ASN A 423 -35.09 -6.53 18.02
N ARG A 424 -35.43 -5.24 17.91
CA ARG A 424 -36.16 -4.51 18.95
C ARG A 424 -37.23 -3.59 18.37
N TRP A 425 -38.20 -3.22 19.21
CA TRP A 425 -39.23 -2.25 18.85
C TRP A 425 -38.72 -0.83 19.02
N LEU A 426 -38.94 0.03 18.03
CA LEU A 426 -38.84 1.47 18.14
C LEU A 426 -40.28 1.98 18.21
N GLY A 427 -40.73 2.46 19.36
CA GLY A 427 -42.12 2.82 19.53
C GLY A 427 -42.50 3.13 20.98
N LYS A 428 -43.34 4.16 21.18
CA LYS A 428 -43.74 4.61 22.52
C LYS A 428 -44.63 3.62 23.25
N LYS A 429 -45.24 2.65 22.55
CA LYS A 429 -46.13 1.65 23.15
C LYS A 429 -45.48 0.28 23.35
N HIS A 430 -44.23 0.12 22.92
CA HIS A 430 -43.53 -1.15 22.92
C HIS A 430 -42.14 -1.05 23.55
N ASP A 431 -41.61 -2.19 24.01
CA ASP A 431 -40.23 -2.36 24.50
C ASP A 431 -39.85 -1.32 25.56
N ASP A 432 -38.90 -0.42 25.27
CA ASP A 432 -38.39 0.59 26.20
C ASP A 432 -38.97 1.99 25.97
N HIS A 433 -40.06 2.09 25.21
CA HIS A 433 -40.74 3.33 24.86
C HIS A 433 -39.88 4.33 24.06
N GLN A 434 -38.72 3.91 23.55
CA GLN A 434 -37.85 4.76 22.73
C GLN A 434 -38.15 4.57 21.25
N ILE A 435 -38.03 5.67 20.49
CA ILE A 435 -38.29 5.73 19.04
C ILE A 435 -37.00 5.70 18.19
N HIS A 436 -35.86 5.42 18.83
CA HIS A 436 -34.55 5.37 18.20
C HIS A 436 -33.69 4.22 18.75
N ARG A 437 -32.64 3.85 18.03
CA ARG A 437 -31.61 2.88 18.43
C ARG A 437 -30.23 3.32 17.98
N ASP A 438 -29.27 3.23 18.90
CA ASP A 438 -27.83 3.22 18.59
C ASP A 438 -27.38 1.77 18.52
N LEU A 439 -26.92 1.34 17.35
CA LEU A 439 -26.49 -0.02 17.04
C LEU A 439 -24.98 -0.07 16.83
N VAL A 440 -24.38 -1.18 17.22
CA VAL A 440 -22.96 -1.49 16.98
C VAL A 440 -22.83 -2.61 15.94
N PRO A 441 -21.71 -2.67 15.20
CA PRO A 441 -21.43 -3.76 14.26
C PRO A 441 -21.44 -5.13 14.95
N MET A 442 -21.82 -6.17 14.23
CA MET A 442 -21.63 -7.55 14.66
C MET A 442 -20.14 -7.91 14.51
N ASP A 443 -19.50 -8.38 15.59
CA ASP A 443 -18.11 -8.84 15.54
C ASP A 443 -17.99 -10.18 14.82
N ASP A 444 -17.10 -10.27 13.82
CA ASP A 444 -16.67 -11.53 13.20
C ASP A 444 -15.73 -12.27 14.17
N SER A 445 -16.30 -12.97 15.16
CA SER A 445 -15.57 -13.75 16.17
C SER A 445 -15.18 -15.13 15.67
#